data_AF-A0A8T3PWF6-F1
#
_entry.id   AF-A0A8T3PWF6-F1
#
_cell.length_a   1.000
_cell.length_b   1.000
_cell.length_c   1.000
_cell.angle_alpha   90.00
_cell.angle_beta   90.00
_cell.angle_gamma   90.00
#
_symmetry.space_group_name_H-M   'P 1'
#
loop_
_entity.id
_entity.type
_entity.pdbx_description
1 polymer ?
#
loop_
_entity_poly.entity_id
_entity_poly.type
_entity_poly.pdbx_seq_one_letter_code
_entity_poly.pdbx_strand_id
1 'polypeptide(L)'
;MELRRIGFAFNPYNADARAVLERAHAWCESHGVDAWDARAEDRGAIASECAAGTDLVCVLGGDGTFLRSASAIGETGVPALGINLGRIGFLTKVETDGLERALDQVNDGDYAIEERFRIEAAILGPDGSVIERHACLNEVVVARGRRVRMIRVEVEVSGSHLATYVADALVIATPTGSTAYSFSAGGSILDPRLRNMIITPVASYLSPLH
;
A
#
# COMPACT_ATOMS: atom_id res chain seq x y z
N MET A 1 17.67 -14.20 -7.76
CA MET A 1 16.54 -14.82 -8.48
C MET A 1 16.77 -14.46 -9.93
N GLU A 2 16.81 -15.42 -10.85
CA GLU A 2 16.95 -15.06 -12.27
C GLU A 2 15.62 -14.46 -12.72
N LEU A 3 15.60 -13.15 -12.99
CA LEU A 3 14.40 -12.44 -13.42
C LEU A 3 14.06 -12.87 -14.84
N ARG A 4 12.87 -13.41 -15.05
CA ARG A 4 12.37 -13.80 -16.38
C ARG A 4 11.30 -12.84 -16.86
N ARG A 5 10.52 -12.28 -15.93
CA ARG A 5 9.41 -11.39 -16.25
C ARG A 5 9.21 -10.29 -15.21
N ILE A 6 9.24 -9.04 -15.64
CA ILE A 6 9.07 -7.85 -14.78
C ILE A 6 7.85 -7.05 -15.21
N GLY A 7 7.05 -6.63 -14.22
CA GLY A 7 5.95 -5.70 -14.42
C GLY A 7 6.29 -4.28 -14.01
N PHE A 8 5.80 -3.29 -14.75
CA PHE A 8 5.94 -1.88 -14.41
C PHE A 8 4.57 -1.23 -14.18
N ALA A 9 4.22 -1.02 -12.91
CA ALA A 9 2.98 -0.33 -12.55
C ALA A 9 3.25 1.17 -12.40
N PHE A 10 2.61 2.02 -13.20
CA PHE A 10 2.98 3.44 -13.27
C PHE A 10 1.80 4.40 -13.03
N ASN A 11 2.13 5.63 -12.62
CA ASN A 11 1.16 6.72 -12.57
C ASN A 11 1.08 7.42 -13.95
N PRO A 12 -0.03 7.31 -14.70
CA PRO A 12 -0.13 7.91 -16.03
C PRO A 12 -0.15 9.45 -16.02
N TYR A 13 -0.38 10.06 -14.85
CA TYR A 13 -0.41 11.51 -14.69
C TYR A 13 0.95 12.11 -14.33
N ASN A 14 1.99 11.29 -14.12
CA ASN A 14 3.35 11.78 -13.94
C ASN A 14 4.06 11.84 -15.29
N ALA A 15 4.50 13.03 -15.69
CA ALA A 15 5.18 13.26 -16.97
C ALA A 15 6.47 12.44 -17.12
N ASP A 16 7.18 12.16 -16.02
CA ASP A 16 8.44 11.42 -16.03
C ASP A 16 8.23 9.91 -16.16
N ALA A 17 7.02 9.41 -15.91
CA ALA A 17 6.74 7.97 -15.94
C ALA A 17 7.07 7.34 -17.30
N ARG A 18 6.82 8.06 -18.40
CA ARG A 18 7.08 7.54 -19.74
C ARG A 18 8.58 7.34 -20.01
N ALA A 19 9.40 8.34 -19.66
CA ALA A 19 10.84 8.26 -19.85
C ALA A 19 11.47 7.14 -18.99
N VAL A 20 10.97 6.95 -17.77
CA VAL A 20 11.43 5.87 -16.89
C VAL A 20 10.98 4.49 -17.39
N LEU A 21 9.75 4.37 -17.90
CA LEU A 21 9.28 3.13 -18.54
C LEU A 21 10.14 2.74 -19.74
N GLU A 22 10.50 3.70 -20.60
CA GLU A 22 11.34 3.44 -21.76
C GLU A 22 12.73 2.92 -21.36
N ARG A 23 13.34 3.52 -20.32
CA ARG A 23 14.59 3.02 -19.75
C ARG A 23 14.45 1.61 -19.16
N ALA A 24 13.34 1.35 -18.46
CA ALA A 24 13.08 0.06 -17.83
C ALA A 24 12.91 -1.05 -18.87
N HIS A 25 12.14 -0.80 -19.94
CA HIS A 25 11.98 -1.71 -21.06
C HIS A 25 13.30 -1.95 -21.79
N ALA A 26 14.10 -0.90 -22.04
CA ALA A 26 15.43 -1.04 -22.65
C ALA A 26 16.38 -1.91 -21.79
N TRP A 27 16.34 -1.75 -20.47
CA TRP A 27 17.08 -2.62 -19.56
C TRP A 27 16.62 -4.08 -19.70
N CYS A 28 15.32 -4.34 -19.67
CA CYS A 28 14.75 -5.68 -19.83
C CYS A 28 15.17 -6.33 -21.16
N GLU A 29 15.06 -5.60 -22.27
CA GLU A 29 15.49 -6.07 -23.60
C GLU A 29 16.98 -6.46 -23.62
N SER A 30 17.85 -5.63 -23.03
CA SER A 30 19.29 -5.90 -22.98
C SER A 30 19.68 -7.12 -22.12
N HIS A 31 18.82 -7.53 -21.19
CA HIS A 31 19.02 -8.67 -20.30
C HIS A 31 18.19 -9.91 -20.69
N GLY A 32 17.41 -9.84 -21.76
CA GLY A 32 16.53 -10.94 -22.19
C GLY A 32 15.38 -11.23 -21.23
N VAL A 33 14.92 -10.21 -20.50
CA VAL A 33 13.83 -10.30 -19.51
C VAL A 33 12.53 -9.84 -20.18
N ASP A 34 11.46 -10.62 -20.05
CA ASP A 34 10.13 -10.20 -20.52
C ASP A 34 9.58 -9.05 -19.67
N ALA A 35 8.84 -8.14 -20.30
CA ALA A 35 8.38 -6.92 -19.64
C ALA A 35 6.94 -6.57 -20.04
N TRP A 36 6.17 -6.11 -19.06
CA TRP A 36 4.85 -5.53 -19.27
C TRP A 36 4.71 -4.26 -18.44
N ASP A 37 3.82 -3.36 -18.85
CA ASP A 37 3.46 -2.19 -18.07
C ASP A 37 1.94 -2.00 -18.00
N ALA A 38 1.47 -1.49 -16.86
CA ALA A 38 0.07 -1.20 -16.64
C ALA A 38 -0.08 0.05 -15.76
N ARG A 39 -1.22 0.72 -15.89
CA ARG A 39 -1.55 1.83 -14.98
C ARG A 39 -1.72 1.28 -13.57
N ALA A 40 -1.19 1.98 -12.58
CA ALA A 40 -1.27 1.57 -11.17
C ALA A 40 -2.71 1.43 -10.63
N GLU A 41 -3.69 2.04 -11.31
CA GLU A 41 -5.11 1.92 -11.00
C GLU A 41 -5.80 0.70 -11.63
N ASP A 42 -5.19 0.08 -12.64
CA ASP A 42 -5.74 -1.09 -13.33
C ASP A 42 -5.38 -2.38 -12.58
N ARG A 43 -6.15 -2.65 -11.52
CA ARG A 43 -5.97 -3.83 -10.67
C ARG A 43 -6.11 -5.14 -11.45
N GLY A 44 -7.03 -5.17 -12.42
CA GLY A 44 -7.31 -6.38 -13.21
C GLY A 44 -6.15 -6.76 -14.10
N ALA A 45 -5.58 -5.78 -14.82
CA ALA A 45 -4.39 -6.01 -15.64
C ALA A 45 -3.20 -6.47 -14.80
N ILE A 46 -2.90 -5.77 -13.70
CA ILE A 46 -1.77 -6.11 -12.81
C ILE A 46 -1.93 -7.53 -12.24
N ALA A 47 -3.12 -7.88 -11.74
CA ALA A 47 -3.36 -9.20 -11.16
C ALA A 47 -3.26 -10.31 -12.21
N SER A 48 -3.79 -10.09 -13.42
CA SER A 48 -3.70 -11.03 -14.53
C SER A 48 -2.25 -11.30 -14.92
N GLU A 49 -1.44 -10.25 -15.05
CA GLU A 49 -0.03 -10.41 -15.42
C GLU A 49 0.80 -11.06 -14.32
N CYS A 50 0.50 -10.74 -13.05
CA CYS A 50 1.10 -11.44 -11.91
C CYS A 50 0.78 -12.94 -11.94
N ALA A 51 -0.48 -13.30 -12.18
CA ALA A 51 -0.91 -14.70 -12.28
C ALA A 51 -0.29 -15.44 -13.48
N ALA A 52 0.11 -14.71 -14.52
CA ALA A 52 0.80 -15.25 -15.70
C ALA A 52 2.32 -15.44 -15.50
N GLY A 53 2.83 -15.32 -14.26
CA GLY A 53 4.23 -15.62 -13.93
C GLY A 53 5.15 -14.42 -13.93
N THR A 54 4.73 -13.32 -13.28
CA THR A 54 5.62 -12.16 -13.03
C THR A 54 6.50 -12.40 -11.81
N ASP A 55 7.80 -12.11 -11.91
CA ASP A 55 8.78 -12.30 -10.84
C ASP A 55 8.90 -11.08 -9.91
N LEU A 56 8.70 -9.88 -10.45
CA LEU A 56 8.82 -8.61 -9.75
C LEU A 56 7.87 -7.59 -10.36
N VAL A 57 7.21 -6.77 -9.52
CA VAL A 57 6.52 -5.57 -9.98
C VAL A 57 7.25 -4.31 -9.48
N CYS A 58 7.78 -3.54 -10.42
CA CYS A 58 8.34 -2.22 -10.18
C CYS A 58 7.22 -1.16 -10.23
N VAL A 59 7.00 -0.45 -9.14
CA VAL A 59 5.99 0.61 -9.07
C VAL A 59 6.65 1.97 -9.29
N LEU A 60 6.33 2.60 -10.41
CA LEU A 60 6.89 3.89 -10.83
C LEU A 60 5.99 5.05 -10.37
N GLY A 61 6.35 5.67 -9.26
CA GLY A 61 5.63 6.82 -8.69
C GLY A 61 5.97 7.03 -7.22
N GLY A 62 5.13 7.78 -6.50
CA GLY A 62 5.25 7.93 -5.05
C GLY A 62 4.44 6.88 -4.28
N ASP A 63 4.37 7.04 -2.95
CA ASP A 63 3.67 6.11 -2.05
C ASP A 63 2.20 5.88 -2.42
N GLY A 64 1.49 6.92 -2.90
CA GLY A 64 0.10 6.77 -3.36
C GLY A 64 -0.03 5.84 -4.58
N THR A 65 0.95 5.84 -5.48
CA THR A 65 1.01 4.89 -6.60
C THR A 65 1.31 3.48 -6.08
N PHE A 66 2.28 3.36 -5.17
CA PHE A 66 2.61 2.10 -4.52
C PHE A 66 1.39 1.47 -3.85
N LEU A 67 0.61 2.22 -3.08
CA LEU A 67 -0.59 1.72 -2.39
C LEU A 67 -1.66 1.24 -3.37
N ARG A 68 -1.88 1.95 -4.49
CA ARG A 68 -2.85 1.53 -5.52
C ARG A 68 -2.46 0.19 -6.13
N SER A 69 -1.18 0.02 -6.47
CA SER A 69 -0.66 -1.23 -7.03
C SER A 69 -0.59 -2.36 -6.01
N ALA A 70 -0.21 -2.06 -4.77
CA ALA A 70 -0.05 -3.04 -3.70
C ALA A 70 -1.34 -3.81 -3.39
N SER A 71 -2.52 -3.21 -3.63
CA SER A 71 -3.80 -3.93 -3.50
C SER A 71 -3.93 -5.07 -4.51
N ALA A 72 -3.42 -4.92 -5.74
CA ALA A 72 -3.49 -5.96 -6.77
C ALA A 72 -2.32 -6.95 -6.67
N ILE A 73 -1.11 -6.44 -6.40
CA ILE A 73 0.10 -7.26 -6.22
C ILE A 73 -0.01 -8.11 -4.94
N GLY A 74 -0.62 -7.54 -3.91
CA GLY A 74 -0.63 -8.14 -2.58
C GLY A 74 -1.31 -9.52 -2.51
N GLU A 75 -2.22 -9.82 -3.43
CA GLU A 75 -2.94 -11.09 -3.51
C GLU A 75 -2.16 -12.17 -4.28
N THR A 76 -1.12 -11.77 -5.03
CA THR A 76 -0.40 -12.69 -5.95
C THR A 76 0.88 -13.25 -5.32
N GLY A 77 1.37 -12.62 -4.24
CA GLY A 77 2.64 -12.98 -3.59
C GLY A 77 3.89 -12.50 -4.33
N VAL A 78 3.72 -11.82 -5.48
CA VAL A 78 4.83 -11.24 -6.24
C VAL A 78 5.44 -10.08 -5.46
N PRO A 79 6.78 -10.01 -5.31
CA PRO A 79 7.43 -8.88 -4.63
C PRO A 79 7.24 -7.58 -5.41
N ALA A 80 7.20 -6.47 -4.67
CA ALA A 80 7.07 -5.13 -5.25
C ALA A 80 8.27 -4.24 -4.88
N LEU A 81 8.79 -3.51 -5.86
CA LEU A 81 9.87 -2.53 -5.69
C LEU A 81 9.35 -1.14 -6.05
N GLY A 82 9.46 -0.17 -5.14
CA GLY A 82 9.01 1.20 -5.38
C GLY A 82 10.12 2.08 -5.96
N ILE A 83 9.92 2.59 -7.18
CA ILE A 83 10.78 3.55 -7.87
C ILE A 83 10.13 4.93 -7.79
N ASN A 84 10.76 5.82 -7.03
CA ASN A 84 10.30 7.17 -6.79
C ASN A 84 10.56 8.08 -8.01
N LEU A 85 9.48 8.58 -8.62
CA LEU A 85 9.49 9.54 -9.73
C LEU A 85 9.42 11.01 -9.26
N GLY A 86 9.91 11.34 -8.07
CA GLY A 86 9.72 12.66 -7.46
C GLY A 86 10.36 12.78 -6.09
N ARG A 87 9.58 13.13 -5.06
CA ARG A 87 10.10 13.21 -3.68
C ARG A 87 10.14 11.84 -3.03
N ILE A 88 11.27 11.53 -2.38
CA ILE A 88 11.47 10.27 -1.65
C ILE A 88 10.30 10.06 -0.67
N GLY A 89 9.61 8.93 -0.83
CA GLY A 89 8.54 8.49 0.05
C GLY A 89 9.00 7.44 1.06
N PHE A 90 8.07 6.94 1.86
CA PHE A 90 8.35 5.89 2.84
C PHE A 90 8.43 4.50 2.19
N LEU A 91 7.65 4.27 1.13
CA LEU A 91 7.55 2.98 0.44
C LEU A 91 8.43 2.90 -0.81
N THR A 92 8.80 4.05 -1.36
CA THR A 92 9.54 4.19 -2.61
C THR A 92 10.99 4.55 -2.31
N LYS A 93 11.87 3.54 -2.31
CA LYS A 93 13.26 3.64 -1.82
C LYS A 93 14.29 3.95 -2.91
N VAL A 94 13.96 3.73 -4.18
CA VAL A 94 14.89 3.89 -5.31
C VAL A 94 14.55 5.14 -6.10
N GLU A 95 15.53 5.99 -6.37
CA GLU A 95 15.37 7.17 -7.23
C GLU A 95 15.44 6.78 -8.72
N THR A 96 14.96 7.65 -9.62
CA THR A 96 14.87 7.35 -11.05
C THR A 96 16.21 7.12 -11.72
N ASP A 97 17.29 7.74 -11.24
CA ASP A 97 18.66 7.56 -11.69
C ASP A 97 19.26 6.22 -11.23
N GLY A 98 18.72 5.64 -10.16
CA GLY A 98 19.12 4.33 -9.62
C GLY A 98 18.36 3.14 -10.19
N LEU A 99 17.44 3.34 -11.15
CA LEU A 99 16.58 2.27 -11.68
C LEU A 99 17.38 1.06 -12.19
N GLU A 100 18.26 1.26 -13.18
CA GLU A 100 19.00 0.17 -13.83
C GLU A 100 19.87 -0.55 -12.81
N ARG A 101 20.55 0.21 -11.96
CA ARG A 101 21.34 -0.34 -10.85
C ARG A 101 20.49 -1.20 -9.91
N ALA A 102 19.28 -0.77 -9.57
CA ALA A 102 18.40 -1.55 -8.71
C ALA A 102 17.92 -2.82 -9.40
N LEU A 103 17.63 -2.77 -10.71
CA LEU A 103 17.27 -3.95 -11.50
C LEU A 103 18.43 -4.94 -11.60
N ASP A 104 19.65 -4.46 -11.83
CA ASP A 104 20.88 -5.27 -11.82
C ASP A 104 21.04 -5.99 -10.47
N GLN A 105 20.90 -5.26 -9.35
CA GLN A 105 20.97 -5.85 -8.01
C GLN A 105 19.92 -6.94 -7.79
N VAL A 106 18.67 -6.71 -8.22
CA VAL A 106 17.63 -7.74 -8.07
C VAL A 106 17.96 -8.97 -8.93
N ASN A 107 18.41 -8.75 -10.16
CA ASN A 107 18.78 -9.82 -11.08
C ASN A 107 19.96 -10.67 -10.55
N ASP A 108 20.94 -10.01 -9.94
CA ASP A 108 22.09 -10.66 -9.30
C ASP A 108 21.72 -11.36 -7.98
N GLY A 109 20.50 -11.15 -7.48
CA GLY A 109 20.04 -11.70 -6.21
C GLY A 109 20.49 -10.90 -4.98
N ASP A 110 21.06 -9.71 -5.17
CA ASP A 110 21.48 -8.78 -4.12
C ASP A 110 20.30 -7.94 -3.63
N TYR A 111 19.34 -8.60 -2.97
CA TYR A 111 18.18 -7.95 -2.38
C TYR A 111 17.69 -8.68 -1.13
N ALA A 112 16.89 -7.99 -0.33
CA ALA A 112 16.16 -8.58 0.78
C ALA A 112 14.66 -8.37 0.59
N ILE A 113 13.87 -9.42 0.86
CA ILE A 113 12.41 -9.31 0.92
C ILE A 113 12.01 -8.87 2.32
N GLU A 114 11.20 -7.82 2.38
CA GLU A 114 10.61 -7.32 3.61
C GLU A 114 9.10 -7.59 3.58
N GLU A 115 8.63 -8.50 4.44
CA GLU A 115 7.19 -8.74 4.60
C GLU A 115 6.53 -7.58 5.31
N ARG A 116 5.42 -7.09 4.75
CA ARG A 116 4.65 -5.98 5.32
C ARG A 116 3.32 -6.46 5.86
N PHE A 117 3.08 -6.19 7.15
CA PHE A 117 1.79 -6.40 7.81
C PHE A 117 0.70 -5.57 7.12
N ARG A 118 -0.47 -6.19 6.90
CA ARG A 118 -1.65 -5.58 6.28
C ARG A 118 -2.87 -5.86 7.15
N ILE A 119 -3.84 -4.97 7.08
CA ILE A 119 -5.16 -5.17 7.71
C ILE A 119 -6.13 -5.64 6.63
N GLU A 120 -6.91 -6.67 6.92
CA GLU A 120 -8.13 -6.96 6.19
C GLU A 120 -9.30 -6.27 6.91
N ALA A 121 -10.07 -5.49 6.16
CA ALA A 121 -11.29 -4.86 6.65
C ALA A 121 -12.50 -5.45 5.93
N ALA A 122 -13.53 -5.79 6.69
CA ALA A 122 -14.79 -6.27 6.16
C ALA A 122 -15.93 -5.33 6.57
N ILE A 123 -16.82 -5.02 5.63
CA ILE A 123 -18.10 -4.36 5.93
C ILE A 123 -19.14 -5.46 6.11
N LEU A 124 -19.77 -5.50 7.27
CA LEU A 124 -20.78 -6.49 7.62
C LEU A 124 -22.20 -5.95 7.44
N GLY A 125 -23.09 -6.79 6.93
CA GLY A 125 -24.53 -6.54 6.89
C GLY A 125 -25.19 -6.76 8.24
N PRO A 126 -26.48 -6.40 8.37
CA PRO A 126 -27.23 -6.56 9.63
C PRO A 126 -27.32 -8.00 10.13
N ASP A 127 -27.20 -8.98 9.23
CA ASP A 127 -27.21 -10.41 9.51
C ASP A 127 -25.79 -10.99 9.78
N GLY A 128 -24.77 -10.14 9.80
CA GLY A 128 -23.37 -10.53 9.96
C GLY A 128 -22.71 -11.04 8.67
N SER A 129 -23.42 -11.04 7.54
CA SER A 129 -22.83 -11.40 6.25
C SER A 129 -21.81 -10.36 5.80
N VAL A 130 -20.79 -10.79 5.05
CA VAL A 130 -19.75 -9.88 4.54
C VAL A 130 -20.21 -9.27 3.22
N ILE A 131 -20.41 -7.96 3.22
CA ILE A 131 -20.82 -7.18 2.05
C ILE A 131 -19.60 -6.84 1.19
N GLU A 132 -18.53 -6.36 1.82
CA GLU A 132 -17.29 -5.98 1.16
C GLU A 132 -16.08 -6.43 1.97
N ARG A 133 -14.97 -6.70 1.28
CA ARG A 133 -13.64 -6.91 1.87
C ARG A 133 -12.62 -6.02 1.20
N HIS A 134 -11.69 -5.52 2.00
CA HIS A 134 -10.62 -4.64 1.56
C HIS A 134 -9.32 -5.04 2.24
N ALA A 135 -8.23 -5.11 1.47
CA ALA A 135 -6.89 -5.25 2.01
C ALA A 135 -6.22 -3.86 2.10
N CYS A 136 -5.74 -3.50 3.28
CA CYS A 136 -5.19 -2.19 3.59
C CYS A 136 -3.74 -2.31 4.04
N LEU A 137 -2.81 -1.73 3.26
CA LEU A 137 -1.40 -1.68 3.64
C LEU A 137 -1.13 -0.61 4.71
N ASN A 138 -1.83 0.52 4.64
CA ASN A 138 -1.64 1.64 5.56
C ASN A 138 -2.70 1.65 6.65
N GLU A 139 -3.93 2.09 6.33
CA GLU A 139 -4.96 2.26 7.34
C GLU A 139 -6.38 2.02 6.82
N VAL A 140 -7.29 1.80 7.76
CA VAL A 140 -8.73 1.85 7.60
C VAL A 140 -9.22 3.10 8.34
N VAL A 141 -10.05 3.90 7.69
CA VAL A 141 -10.58 5.15 8.26
C VAL A 141 -12.10 5.09 8.30
N VAL A 142 -12.67 5.13 9.51
CA VAL A 142 -14.10 5.31 9.72
C VAL A 142 -14.35 6.79 10.00
N ALA A 143 -15.07 7.49 9.13
CA ALA A 143 -15.24 8.95 9.20
C ALA A 143 -16.68 9.41 8.98
N ARG A 144 -16.98 10.65 9.38
CA ARG A 144 -18.29 11.31 9.19
C ARG A 144 -18.74 11.55 7.74
N GLY A 145 -17.89 11.24 6.77
CA GLY A 145 -18.10 11.53 5.36
C GLY A 145 -18.27 13.03 5.11
N ARG A 146 -19.19 13.42 4.22
CA ARG A 146 -19.41 14.83 3.83
C ARG A 146 -20.19 15.65 4.87
N ARG A 147 -20.72 15.04 5.93
CA ARG A 147 -21.57 15.72 6.92
C ARG A 147 -20.72 16.35 8.01
N VAL A 148 -21.09 17.56 8.45
CA VAL A 148 -20.45 18.25 9.58
C VAL A 148 -21.10 17.80 10.88
N ARG A 149 -20.83 16.56 11.30
CA ARG A 149 -21.20 16.02 12.62
C ARG A 149 -20.19 14.97 13.07
N MET A 150 -19.92 14.88 14.35
CA MET A 150 -19.08 13.80 14.90
C MET A 150 -19.79 12.45 14.76
N ILE A 151 -18.99 11.38 14.65
CA ILE A 151 -19.45 10.01 14.70
C ILE A 151 -19.21 9.44 16.10
N ARG A 152 -20.10 8.53 16.52
CA ARG A 152 -19.91 7.69 17.70
C ARG A 152 -19.49 6.31 17.21
N VAL A 153 -18.29 5.88 17.56
CA VAL A 153 -17.71 4.60 17.11
C VAL A 153 -17.41 3.75 18.33
N GLU A 154 -18.13 2.64 18.46
CA GLU A 154 -17.82 1.60 19.42
C GLU A 154 -16.70 0.70 18.86
N VAL A 155 -15.73 0.39 19.70
CA VAL A 155 -14.58 -0.43 19.33
C VAL A 155 -14.54 -1.64 20.25
N GLU A 156 -14.52 -2.81 19.63
CA GLU A 156 -14.30 -4.08 20.29
C GLU A 156 -12.98 -4.70 19.82
N VAL A 157 -12.27 -5.34 20.74
CA VAL A 157 -11.07 -6.13 20.44
C VAL A 157 -11.26 -7.52 21.02
N SER A 158 -11.14 -8.54 20.17
CA SER A 158 -11.33 -9.94 20.57
C SER A 158 -12.67 -10.20 21.29
N GLY A 159 -13.74 -9.54 20.82
CA GLY A 159 -15.09 -9.65 21.40
C GLY A 159 -15.30 -8.92 22.72
N SER A 160 -14.34 -8.11 23.17
CA SER A 160 -14.44 -7.29 24.38
C SER A 160 -14.52 -5.81 24.01
N HIS A 161 -15.46 -5.09 24.62
CA HIS A 161 -15.55 -3.63 24.48
C HIS A 161 -14.27 -2.97 24.97
N LEU A 162 -13.64 -2.19 24.10
CA LEU A 162 -12.44 -1.42 24.42
C LEU A 162 -12.83 0.01 24.82
N ALA A 163 -13.52 0.72 23.94
CA ALA A 163 -13.91 2.11 24.14
C ALA A 163 -15.00 2.54 23.14
N THR A 164 -15.70 3.62 23.49
CA THR A 164 -16.54 4.38 22.55
C THR A 164 -15.95 5.75 22.28
N TYR A 165 -15.61 6.03 21.02
CA TYR A 165 -15.07 7.31 20.59
C TYR A 165 -16.17 8.22 20.06
N VAL A 166 -16.17 9.49 20.48
CA VAL A 166 -16.87 10.57 19.77
C VAL A 166 -15.81 11.41 19.08
N ALA A 167 -15.77 11.34 17.75
CA ALA A 167 -14.65 11.85 16.94
C ALA A 167 -15.11 12.27 15.55
N ASP A 168 -14.24 12.97 14.82
CA ASP A 168 -14.44 13.24 13.39
C ASP A 168 -14.18 11.98 12.54
N ALA A 169 -13.19 11.19 12.97
CA ALA A 169 -12.85 9.90 12.39
C ALA A 169 -12.14 9.00 13.41
N LEU A 170 -12.10 7.71 13.13
CA LEU A 170 -11.26 6.72 13.79
C LEU A 170 -10.35 6.07 12.75
N VAL A 171 -9.04 6.13 12.95
CA VAL A 171 -8.03 5.54 12.07
C VAL A 171 -7.50 4.27 12.72
N ILE A 172 -7.52 3.16 12.00
CA ILE A 172 -6.87 1.90 12.41
C ILE A 172 -5.74 1.65 11.42
N ALA A 173 -4.50 1.83 11.85
CA ALA A 173 -3.33 1.76 10.98
C ALA A 173 -2.41 0.58 11.30
N THR A 174 -1.77 0.07 10.25
CA THR A 174 -0.61 -0.83 10.34
C THR A 174 0.64 -0.05 10.79
N PRO A 175 1.76 -0.72 11.07
CA PRO A 175 3.02 -0.02 11.31
C PRO A 175 3.49 0.79 10.09
N THR A 176 3.22 0.31 8.87
CA THR A 176 3.46 1.06 7.63
C THR A 176 2.61 2.33 7.57
N GLY A 177 1.31 2.24 7.90
CA GLY A 177 0.40 3.39 7.93
C GLY A 177 0.59 4.33 9.11
N SER A 178 1.41 3.94 10.11
CA SER A 178 1.69 4.77 11.29
C SER A 178 2.34 6.11 10.94
N THR A 179 3.01 6.20 9.78
CA THR A 179 3.65 7.42 9.26
C THR A 179 2.74 8.23 8.32
N ALA A 180 1.54 7.72 8.01
CA ALA A 180 0.59 8.33 7.08
C ALA A 180 -0.50 9.14 7.81
N TYR A 181 -1.78 8.80 7.63
CA TYR A 181 -2.86 9.60 8.22
C TYR A 181 -2.91 9.45 9.75
N SER A 182 -2.55 8.28 10.28
CA SER A 182 -2.41 8.07 11.73
C SER A 182 -1.41 9.06 12.35
N PHE A 183 -0.24 9.27 11.74
CA PHE A 183 0.72 10.28 12.20
C PHE A 183 0.13 11.68 12.21
N SER A 184 -0.55 12.06 11.12
CA SER A 184 -1.19 13.38 11.00
C SER A 184 -2.27 13.61 12.06
N ALA A 185 -2.92 12.54 12.52
CA ALA A 185 -3.91 12.54 13.59
C ALA A 185 -3.30 12.48 15.01
N GLY A 186 -1.98 12.45 15.14
CA GLY A 186 -1.27 12.39 16.43
C GLY A 186 -0.97 10.97 16.92
N GLY A 187 -1.07 9.96 16.06
CA GLY A 187 -0.67 8.58 16.35
C GLY A 187 0.85 8.41 16.43
N SER A 188 1.29 7.40 17.18
CA SER A 188 2.72 7.05 17.33
C SER A 188 3.28 6.41 16.06
N ILE A 189 4.55 6.69 15.75
CA ILE A 189 5.31 5.99 14.71
C ILE A 189 5.70 4.59 15.22
N LEU A 190 5.47 3.58 14.41
CA LEU A 190 5.83 2.19 14.69
C LEU A 190 6.90 1.70 13.72
N ASP A 191 7.77 0.79 14.19
CA ASP A 191 8.70 0.08 13.31
C ASP A 191 7.92 -0.83 12.34
N PRO A 192 8.17 -0.78 11.01
CA PRO A 192 7.45 -1.57 10.01
C PRO A 192 7.45 -3.08 10.22
N ARG A 193 8.41 -3.61 10.99
CA ARG A 193 8.56 -5.05 11.27
C ARG A 193 7.66 -5.53 12.40
N LEU A 194 7.01 -4.63 13.12
CA LEU A 194 6.07 -4.99 14.18
C LEU A 194 4.80 -5.61 13.59
N ARG A 195 4.07 -6.36 14.42
CA ARG A 195 2.76 -6.92 14.08
C ARG A 195 1.71 -6.34 15.02
N ASN A 196 1.61 -5.02 15.00
CA ASN A 196 0.75 -4.24 15.87
C ASN A 196 -0.18 -3.35 15.02
N MET A 197 -1.39 -3.12 15.52
CA MET A 197 -2.28 -2.10 14.99
C MET A 197 -2.29 -0.90 15.94
N ILE A 198 -2.41 0.30 15.41
CA ILE A 198 -2.64 1.51 16.19
C ILE A 198 -4.03 2.07 15.87
N ILE A 199 -4.77 2.41 16.93
CA ILE A 199 -6.08 3.07 16.84
C ILE A 199 -5.86 4.55 17.19
N THR A 200 -6.07 5.44 16.23
CA THR A 200 -5.88 6.88 16.38
C THR A 200 -7.20 7.61 16.13
N PRO A 201 -7.86 8.13 17.18
CA PRO A 201 -9.07 8.93 17.00
C PRO A 201 -8.71 10.35 16.55
N VAL A 202 -9.46 10.90 15.60
CA VAL A 202 -9.24 12.24 15.05
C VAL A 202 -10.13 13.26 15.74
N ALA A 203 -9.53 14.27 16.36
CA ALA A 203 -10.22 15.35 17.07
C ALA A 203 -11.28 14.84 18.06
N SER A 204 -10.95 13.80 18.83
CA SER A 204 -11.90 13.14 19.72
C SER A 204 -11.98 13.78 21.10
N TYR A 205 -13.11 13.54 21.75
CA TYR A 205 -13.20 13.57 23.20
C TYR A 205 -13.75 12.24 23.72
N LEU A 206 -13.35 11.87 24.93
CA LEU A 206 -13.89 10.70 25.61
C LEU A 206 -15.29 11.02 26.11
N SER A 207 -16.30 10.32 25.59
CA SER A 207 -17.62 10.29 26.22
C SER A 207 -17.51 9.44 27.48
N PRO A 208 -17.99 9.89 28.64
CA PRO A 208 -18.21 9.02 29.79
C PRO A 208 -19.09 7.83 29.37
N LEU A 209 -18.76 6.64 29.87
CA LEU A 209 -19.61 5.44 29.75
C LEU A 209 -21.01 5.79 30.28
N HIS A 210 -22.03 5.67 29.43
CA HIS A 210 -23.44 5.69 29.81
C HIS A 210 -24.03 4.34 29.44
#